data_AF-A0A736UAU0-F1
#
_entry.id   AF-A0A736UAU0-F1
#
_cell.length_a   1.000
_cell.length_b   1.000
_cell.length_c   1.000
_cell.angle_alpha   90.00
_cell.angle_beta   90.00
_cell.angle_gamma   90.00
#
_symmetry.space_group_name_H-M   'P 1'
#
loop_
_entity.id
_entity.type
_entity.pdbx_description
1 polymer ?
#
loop_
_entity_poly.entity_id
_entity_poly.type
_entity_poly.pdbx_seq_one_letter_code
_entity_poly.pdbx_strand_id
1 'polypeptide(L)'
;METKTVAITMGDPAGIGPEIIVKALSEDGLNGAPLVVIGCLATLKRLQAKGITPNVELRAIERVAEARFAPGIIHVIDEPLAQPEALEAGKVQAQAGDLAYRCVKRATELALRGDVQAIATAPLNKEALHLAGHNYPGHTELLATLTHSRDYAMVLYTDKLKVIHVSTHIALRKFLDTLSTARVETVIGIADTFLKRVGYVKPRIAVAGVNPHAGENGLFGDEETRILTPAITDARAKGMDVYGPCPPDTVFLQAYEGQYDMVVAMYHDQGHIPLKLLGFYDGVNITAGLPFIRTSADHGTAFDIAWTGKAKSESMAVSIKLAMQLA
;
A
#
# COMPACT_ATOMS: atom_id res chain seq x y z
N MET A 1 8.06 -5.38 -25.54
CA MET A 1 8.08 -5.16 -24.08
C MET A 1 6.81 -5.76 -23.54
N GLU A 2 6.93 -6.63 -22.53
CA GLU A 2 5.78 -7.19 -21.84
C GLU A 2 5.02 -6.05 -21.15
N THR A 3 3.71 -5.94 -21.40
CA THR A 3 2.91 -4.86 -20.83
C THR A 3 2.79 -5.10 -19.33
N LYS A 4 3.41 -4.23 -18.52
CA LYS A 4 3.33 -4.33 -17.06
C LYS A 4 1.89 -4.13 -16.60
N THR A 5 1.29 -5.19 -16.09
CA THR A 5 -0.12 -5.24 -15.69
C THR A 5 -0.22 -5.15 -14.18
N VAL A 6 -1.18 -4.36 -13.70
CA VAL A 6 -1.48 -4.24 -12.26
C VAL A 6 -2.80 -4.94 -11.95
N ALA A 7 -2.78 -5.79 -10.92
CA ALA A 7 -3.99 -6.37 -10.36
C ALA A 7 -4.64 -5.41 -9.38
N ILE A 8 -5.96 -5.28 -9.43
CA ILE A 8 -6.74 -4.46 -8.51
C ILE A 8 -7.71 -5.35 -7.75
N THR A 9 -7.54 -5.46 -6.44
CA THR A 9 -8.45 -6.30 -5.63
C THR A 9 -9.67 -5.50 -5.20
N MET A 10 -10.87 -6.09 -5.36
CA MET A 10 -12.14 -5.44 -5.05
C MET A 10 -12.29 -4.97 -3.59
N GLY A 11 -11.60 -5.62 -2.65
CA GLY A 11 -11.80 -5.37 -1.23
C GLY A 11 -13.15 -5.89 -0.75
N ASP A 12 -13.75 -5.23 0.23
CA ASP A 12 -15.09 -5.56 0.70
C ASP A 12 -16.15 -5.09 -0.31
N PRO A 13 -16.94 -6.00 -0.92
CA PRO A 13 -17.92 -5.65 -1.94
C PRO A 13 -19.13 -4.88 -1.39
N ALA A 14 -19.40 -4.93 -0.09
CA ALA A 14 -20.43 -4.13 0.56
C ALA A 14 -19.98 -2.68 0.83
N GLY A 15 -18.68 -2.40 0.69
CA GLY A 15 -18.11 -1.07 0.85
C GLY A 15 -18.07 -0.24 -0.44
N ILE A 16 -17.28 0.84 -0.39
CA ILE A 16 -17.04 1.72 -1.54
C ILE A 16 -16.09 1.14 -2.58
N GLY A 17 -15.36 0.06 -2.27
CA GLY A 17 -14.33 -0.54 -3.14
C GLY A 17 -14.80 -0.74 -4.60
N PRO A 18 -15.95 -1.41 -4.84
CA PRO A 18 -16.48 -1.57 -6.19
C PRO A 18 -16.74 -0.26 -6.94
N GLU A 19 -17.31 0.77 -6.30
CA GLU A 19 -17.64 2.02 -7.00
C GLU A 19 -16.39 2.84 -7.33
N ILE A 20 -15.43 2.93 -6.41
CA ILE A 20 -14.22 3.72 -6.61
C ILE A 20 -13.28 3.08 -7.63
N ILE A 21 -13.27 1.73 -7.74
CA ILE A 21 -12.53 1.03 -8.79
C ILE A 21 -13.08 1.43 -10.16
N VAL A 22 -14.39 1.30 -10.38
CA VAL A 22 -14.99 1.60 -11.70
C VAL A 22 -14.80 3.08 -12.05
N LYS A 23 -15.01 3.99 -11.10
CA LYS A 23 -14.77 5.43 -11.29
C LYS A 23 -13.31 5.71 -11.66
N ALA A 24 -12.35 5.23 -10.86
CA ALA A 24 -10.93 5.45 -11.11
C ALA A 24 -10.49 4.91 -12.48
N LEU A 25 -10.99 3.74 -12.89
CA LEU A 25 -10.64 3.12 -14.18
C LEU A 25 -11.34 3.78 -15.38
N SER A 26 -12.32 4.64 -15.12
CA SER A 26 -13.00 5.44 -16.16
C SER A 26 -12.38 6.83 -16.34
N GLU A 27 -11.51 7.25 -15.42
CA GLU A 27 -10.83 8.55 -15.46
C GLU A 27 -9.69 8.57 -16.49
N ASP A 28 -9.40 9.78 -16.99
CA ASP A 28 -8.27 10.01 -17.87
C ASP A 28 -6.94 9.60 -17.21
N GLY A 29 -6.13 8.87 -17.98
CA GLY A 29 -4.85 8.30 -17.54
C GLY A 29 -4.92 6.88 -16.98
N LEU A 30 -6.10 6.39 -16.56
CA LEU A 30 -6.31 4.96 -16.23
C LEU A 30 -7.25 4.25 -17.19
N ASN A 31 -8.08 5.00 -17.91
CA ASN A 31 -8.97 4.46 -18.93
C ASN A 31 -8.19 3.74 -20.05
N GLY A 32 -8.37 2.42 -20.15
CA GLY A 32 -7.63 1.57 -21.09
C GLY A 32 -6.19 1.23 -20.68
N ALA A 33 -5.78 1.56 -19.46
CA ALA A 33 -4.49 1.15 -18.91
C ALA A 33 -4.43 -0.38 -18.68
N PRO A 34 -3.24 -0.99 -18.58
CA PRO A 34 -3.06 -2.42 -18.34
C PRO A 34 -3.42 -2.81 -16.90
N LEU A 35 -4.72 -2.85 -16.62
CA LEU A 35 -5.30 -3.06 -15.31
C LEU A 35 -6.29 -4.22 -15.37
N VAL A 36 -6.19 -5.13 -14.40
CA VAL A 36 -7.13 -6.24 -14.26
C VAL A 36 -7.74 -6.20 -12.86
N VAL A 37 -9.05 -6.14 -12.79
CA VAL A 37 -9.79 -6.22 -11.52
C VAL A 37 -9.95 -7.69 -11.13
N ILE A 38 -9.72 -7.99 -9.86
CA ILE A 38 -9.99 -9.29 -9.25
C ILE A 38 -11.11 -9.08 -8.25
N GLY A 39 -12.27 -9.62 -8.56
CA GLY A 39 -13.48 -9.41 -7.78
C GLY A 39 -14.74 -9.94 -8.45
N CYS A 40 -15.88 -9.71 -7.80
CA CYS A 40 -17.15 -10.25 -8.25
C CYS A 40 -17.76 -9.41 -9.38
N LEU A 41 -17.78 -9.96 -10.60
CA LEU A 41 -18.34 -9.32 -11.77
C LEU A 41 -19.83 -8.99 -11.59
N ALA A 42 -20.59 -9.86 -10.93
CA ALA A 42 -22.00 -9.63 -10.63
C ALA A 42 -22.20 -8.39 -9.74
N THR A 43 -21.33 -8.17 -8.76
CA THR A 43 -21.36 -6.96 -7.92
C THR A 43 -21.13 -5.71 -8.75
N LEU A 44 -20.09 -5.68 -9.60
CA LEU A 44 -19.83 -4.52 -10.48
C LEU A 44 -21.02 -4.22 -11.39
N LYS A 45 -21.62 -5.25 -12.00
CA LYS A 45 -22.82 -5.12 -12.82
C LYS A 45 -24.02 -4.58 -12.03
N ARG A 46 -24.21 -4.99 -10.76
CA ARG A 46 -25.27 -4.44 -9.88
C ARG A 46 -25.09 -2.94 -9.63
N LEU A 47 -23.86 -2.47 -9.40
CA LEU A 47 -23.59 -1.03 -9.24
C LEU A 47 -23.87 -0.24 -10.53
N GLN A 48 -23.44 -0.75 -11.68
CA GLN A 48 -23.68 -0.12 -12.99
C GLN A 48 -25.18 -0.06 -13.33
N ALA A 49 -25.93 -1.14 -13.08
CA ALA A 49 -27.38 -1.19 -13.28
C ALA A 49 -28.16 -0.20 -12.39
N LYS A 50 -27.60 0.17 -11.22
CA LYS A 50 -28.15 1.20 -10.32
C LYS A 50 -27.74 2.63 -10.70
N GLY A 51 -26.93 2.82 -11.75
CA GLY A 51 -26.43 4.13 -12.16
C GLY A 51 -25.43 4.76 -11.18
N ILE A 52 -24.80 3.96 -10.31
CA ILE A 52 -23.85 4.44 -9.29
C ILE A 52 -22.47 4.72 -9.90
N THR A 53 -22.14 4.02 -10.98
CA THR A 53 -20.82 4.07 -11.64
C THR A 53 -20.98 4.41 -13.12
N PRO A 54 -19.92 4.94 -13.78
CA PRO A 54 -19.91 5.17 -15.22
C PRO A 54 -20.28 3.92 -16.02
N ASN A 55 -20.87 4.12 -17.19
CA ASN A 55 -21.22 3.02 -18.09
C ASN A 55 -19.98 2.56 -18.87
N VAL A 56 -19.41 1.43 -18.49
CA VAL A 56 -18.24 0.80 -19.12
C VAL A 56 -18.53 -0.65 -19.49
N GLU A 57 -17.79 -1.21 -20.44
CA GLU A 57 -17.83 -2.63 -20.74
C GLU A 57 -17.06 -3.40 -19.65
N LEU A 58 -17.77 -4.20 -18.86
CA LEU A 58 -17.17 -5.14 -17.90
C LEU A 58 -16.93 -6.48 -18.59
N ARG A 59 -15.66 -6.80 -18.88
CA ARG A 59 -15.26 -8.00 -19.62
C ARG A 59 -14.64 -9.04 -18.69
N ALA A 60 -15.29 -10.20 -18.57
CA ALA A 60 -14.73 -11.33 -17.86
C ALA A 60 -13.52 -11.91 -18.62
N ILE A 61 -12.46 -12.26 -17.89
CA ILE A 61 -11.31 -13.02 -18.39
C ILE A 61 -10.91 -14.09 -17.37
N GLU A 62 -10.33 -15.18 -17.83
CA GLU A 62 -9.83 -16.24 -16.95
C GLU A 62 -8.34 -16.02 -16.60
N ARG A 63 -7.59 -15.49 -17.58
CA ARG A 63 -6.14 -15.25 -17.46
C ARG A 63 -5.79 -13.83 -17.89
N VAL A 64 -4.78 -13.26 -17.25
CA VAL A 64 -4.30 -11.89 -17.55
C VAL A 64 -3.89 -11.73 -19.02
N ALA A 65 -3.29 -12.77 -19.63
CA ALA A 65 -2.89 -12.76 -21.04
C ALA A 65 -4.05 -12.63 -22.06
N GLU A 66 -5.29 -12.85 -21.62
CA GLU A 66 -6.49 -12.67 -22.45
C GLU A 66 -6.94 -11.21 -22.51
N ALA A 67 -6.45 -10.36 -21.61
CA ALA A 67 -6.82 -8.97 -21.57
C ALA A 67 -6.46 -8.23 -22.87
N ARG A 68 -7.37 -7.39 -23.35
CA ARG A 68 -7.22 -6.52 -24.52
C ARG A 68 -7.58 -5.11 -24.11
N PHE A 69 -6.63 -4.42 -23.50
CA PHE A 69 -6.85 -3.10 -22.90
C PHE A 69 -7.22 -2.07 -23.98
N ALA A 70 -8.34 -1.38 -23.76
CA ALA A 70 -8.81 -0.28 -24.58
C ALA A 70 -9.71 0.64 -23.73
N PRO A 71 -9.84 1.92 -24.09
CA PRO A 71 -10.73 2.83 -23.39
C PRO A 71 -12.17 2.30 -23.32
N GLY A 72 -12.81 2.46 -22.16
CA GLY A 72 -14.18 2.02 -21.90
C GLY A 72 -14.33 0.54 -21.54
N ILE A 73 -13.23 -0.22 -21.43
CA ILE A 73 -13.26 -1.65 -21.10
C ILE A 73 -12.50 -1.90 -19.78
N ILE A 74 -13.17 -2.52 -18.82
CA ILE A 74 -12.56 -3.01 -17.58
C ILE A 74 -12.53 -4.54 -17.62
N HIS A 75 -11.34 -5.12 -17.52
CA HIS A 75 -11.15 -6.56 -17.48
C HIS A 75 -11.29 -7.06 -16.04
N VAL A 76 -12.04 -8.14 -15.85
CA VAL A 76 -12.34 -8.72 -14.53
C VAL A 76 -11.99 -10.19 -14.54
N ILE A 77 -11.05 -10.61 -13.69
CA ILE A 77 -10.95 -12.00 -13.25
C ILE A 77 -12.04 -12.20 -12.21
N ASP A 78 -13.10 -12.89 -12.62
CA ASP A 78 -14.29 -13.05 -11.80
C ASP A 78 -14.01 -13.97 -10.61
N GLU A 79 -14.11 -13.40 -9.42
CA GLU A 79 -14.10 -14.10 -8.14
C GLU A 79 -15.50 -13.93 -7.54
N PRO A 80 -16.40 -14.91 -7.66
CA PRO A 80 -17.82 -14.69 -7.40
C PRO A 80 -18.12 -14.63 -5.90
N LEU A 81 -19.17 -13.87 -5.54
CA LEU A 81 -19.86 -14.07 -4.27
C LEU A 81 -20.71 -15.34 -4.35
N ALA A 82 -20.93 -15.97 -3.20
CA ALA A 82 -21.84 -17.12 -3.12
C ALA A 82 -23.29 -16.73 -3.45
N GLN A 83 -23.73 -15.57 -2.98
CA GLN A 83 -25.08 -15.03 -3.20
C GLN A 83 -24.99 -13.52 -3.51
N PRO A 84 -24.52 -13.15 -4.72
CA PRO A 84 -24.25 -11.76 -5.07
C PRO A 84 -25.49 -10.87 -4.97
N GLU A 85 -26.69 -11.39 -5.17
CA GLU A 85 -27.97 -10.70 -5.02
C GLU A 85 -28.34 -10.37 -3.56
N ALA A 86 -27.93 -11.23 -2.62
CA ALA A 86 -28.19 -11.07 -1.19
C ALA A 86 -27.23 -10.08 -0.51
N LEU A 87 -26.14 -9.69 -1.19
CA LEU A 87 -25.21 -8.71 -0.67
C LEU A 87 -25.90 -7.34 -0.50
N GLU A 88 -25.88 -6.85 0.74
CA GLU A 88 -26.37 -5.54 1.13
C GLU A 88 -25.25 -4.50 1.22
N ALA A 89 -25.46 -3.30 0.70
CA ALA A 89 -24.47 -2.22 0.80
C ALA A 89 -24.36 -1.71 2.25
N GLY A 90 -23.15 -1.37 2.68
CA GLY A 90 -22.89 -0.72 3.97
C GLY A 90 -23.07 -1.61 5.20
N LYS A 91 -23.11 -2.94 5.03
CA LYS A 91 -23.29 -3.90 6.14
C LYS A 91 -22.16 -4.91 6.22
N VAL A 92 -21.68 -5.16 7.43
CA VAL A 92 -20.75 -6.25 7.76
C VAL A 92 -21.40 -7.59 7.39
N GLN A 93 -20.78 -8.35 6.50
CA GLN A 93 -21.29 -9.63 6.01
C GLN A 93 -20.16 -10.64 5.82
N ALA A 94 -20.35 -11.89 6.25
CA ALA A 94 -19.33 -12.94 6.13
C ALA A 94 -18.92 -13.17 4.66
N GLN A 95 -19.89 -13.22 3.74
CA GLN A 95 -19.61 -13.39 2.30
C GLN A 95 -18.74 -12.26 1.72
N ALA A 96 -18.87 -11.05 2.27
CA ALA A 96 -18.12 -9.88 1.82
C ALA A 96 -16.66 -9.95 2.30
N GLY A 97 -16.44 -10.34 3.55
CA GLY A 97 -15.10 -10.61 4.09
C GLY A 97 -14.40 -11.77 3.38
N ASP A 98 -15.12 -12.85 3.09
CA ASP A 98 -14.59 -14.00 2.35
C ASP A 98 -14.18 -13.62 0.92
N LEU A 99 -15.00 -12.83 0.22
CA LEU A 99 -14.63 -12.33 -1.10
C LEU A 99 -13.35 -11.49 -1.05
N ALA A 100 -13.25 -10.56 -0.10
CA ALA A 100 -12.08 -9.71 0.05
C ALA A 100 -10.80 -10.53 0.22
N TYR A 101 -10.85 -11.56 1.08
CA TYR A 101 -9.76 -12.51 1.27
C TYR A 101 -9.40 -13.23 -0.03
N ARG A 102 -10.38 -13.83 -0.72
CA ARG A 102 -10.15 -14.59 -1.97
C ARG A 102 -9.55 -13.71 -3.07
N CYS A 103 -10.00 -12.46 -3.20
CA CYS A 103 -9.45 -11.52 -4.17
C CYS A 103 -7.98 -11.22 -3.89
N VAL A 104 -7.62 -10.96 -2.62
CA VAL A 104 -6.22 -10.74 -2.21
C VAL A 104 -5.38 -11.99 -2.46
N LYS A 105 -5.89 -13.17 -2.11
CA LYS A 105 -5.21 -14.45 -2.35
C LYS A 105 -4.94 -14.67 -3.84
N ARG A 106 -5.98 -14.55 -4.69
CA ARG A 106 -5.88 -14.70 -6.16
C ARG A 106 -4.90 -13.70 -6.76
N ALA A 107 -4.94 -12.44 -6.34
CA ALA A 107 -4.01 -11.40 -6.80
C ALA A 107 -2.56 -11.71 -6.41
N THR A 108 -2.36 -12.20 -5.19
CA THR A 108 -1.05 -12.62 -4.69
C THR A 108 -0.49 -13.78 -5.49
N GLU A 109 -1.31 -14.80 -5.77
CA GLU A 109 -0.91 -15.93 -6.61
C GLU A 109 -0.52 -15.49 -8.03
N LEU A 110 -1.27 -14.57 -8.64
CA LEU A 110 -0.93 -13.99 -9.95
C LEU A 110 0.39 -13.21 -9.90
N ALA A 111 0.61 -12.38 -8.88
CA ALA A 111 1.83 -11.60 -8.73
C ALA A 111 3.07 -12.48 -8.49
N LEU A 112 2.93 -13.54 -7.69
CA LEU A 112 4.01 -14.51 -7.44
C LEU A 112 4.40 -15.31 -8.69
N ARG A 113 3.45 -15.55 -9.61
CA ARG A 113 3.72 -16.16 -10.91
C ARG A 113 4.28 -15.19 -11.95
N GLY A 114 4.27 -13.89 -11.67
CA GLY A 114 4.64 -12.84 -12.63
C GLY A 114 3.56 -12.50 -13.65
N ASP A 115 2.33 -13.01 -13.49
CA ASP A 115 1.19 -12.70 -14.37
C ASP A 115 0.78 -11.21 -14.24
N VAL A 116 1.09 -10.59 -13.09
CA VAL A 116 0.97 -9.15 -12.83
C VAL A 116 2.20 -8.65 -12.07
N GLN A 117 2.56 -7.38 -12.24
CA GLN A 117 3.78 -6.80 -11.68
C GLN A 117 3.56 -6.04 -10.36
N ALA A 118 2.31 -5.64 -10.09
CA ALA A 118 1.92 -5.01 -8.83
C ALA A 118 0.47 -5.29 -8.48
N ILE A 119 0.12 -5.02 -7.21
CA ILE A 119 -1.24 -5.10 -6.68
C ILE A 119 -1.64 -3.74 -6.09
N ALA A 120 -2.78 -3.20 -6.52
CA ALA A 120 -3.43 -2.08 -5.84
C ALA A 120 -4.68 -2.60 -5.11
N THR A 121 -4.77 -2.38 -3.80
CA THR A 121 -5.88 -2.92 -3.00
C THR A 121 -6.92 -1.85 -2.67
N ALA A 122 -8.19 -2.11 -3.00
CA ALA A 122 -9.33 -1.39 -2.44
C ALA A 122 -9.58 -1.84 -0.97
N PRO A 123 -10.30 -1.05 -0.16
CA PRO A 123 -10.42 -1.31 1.27
C PRO A 123 -11.22 -2.57 1.60
N LEU A 124 -10.85 -3.24 2.68
CA LEU A 124 -11.60 -4.35 3.28
C LEU A 124 -12.07 -4.00 4.69
N ASN A 125 -13.12 -4.66 5.17
CA ASN A 125 -13.60 -4.51 6.54
C ASN A 125 -13.06 -5.66 7.40
N LYS A 126 -12.34 -5.31 8.48
CA LYS A 126 -11.71 -6.29 9.39
C LYS A 126 -12.74 -7.18 10.10
N GLU A 127 -13.87 -6.62 10.51
CA GLU A 127 -14.93 -7.37 11.19
C GLU A 127 -15.58 -8.38 10.25
N ALA A 128 -15.86 -8.01 9.00
CA ALA A 128 -16.36 -8.92 7.98
C ALA A 128 -15.36 -10.02 7.65
N LEU A 129 -14.06 -9.68 7.58
CA LEU A 129 -12.98 -10.63 7.35
C LEU A 129 -12.90 -11.69 8.47
N HIS A 130 -13.01 -11.26 9.74
CA HIS A 130 -13.04 -12.17 10.89
C HIS A 130 -14.31 -13.02 10.92
N LEU A 131 -15.46 -12.42 10.61
CA LEU A 131 -16.74 -13.12 10.52
C LEU A 131 -16.73 -14.23 9.45
N ALA A 132 -15.92 -14.05 8.40
CA ALA A 132 -15.67 -15.05 7.36
C ALA A 132 -14.68 -16.16 7.77
N GLY A 133 -14.11 -16.10 8.98
CA GLY A 133 -13.12 -17.06 9.49
C GLY A 133 -11.66 -16.69 9.16
N HIS A 134 -11.41 -15.53 8.56
CA HIS A 134 -10.07 -15.08 8.15
C HIS A 134 -9.49 -14.12 9.20
N ASN A 135 -8.78 -14.64 10.21
CA ASN A 135 -8.32 -13.87 11.37
C ASN A 135 -7.05 -13.06 11.12
N TYR A 136 -7.11 -12.06 10.24
CA TYR A 136 -6.01 -11.13 9.96
C TYR A 136 -6.33 -9.71 10.42
N PRO A 137 -5.36 -8.94 10.96
CA PRO A 137 -5.57 -7.53 11.28
C PRO A 137 -5.93 -6.66 10.07
N GLY A 138 -5.39 -6.98 8.90
CA GLY A 138 -5.68 -6.29 7.64
C GLY A 138 -4.87 -6.84 6.47
N HIS A 139 -4.79 -6.04 5.40
CA HIS A 139 -4.08 -6.42 4.16
C HIS A 139 -2.60 -6.74 4.37
N THR A 140 -1.90 -5.97 5.19
CA THR A 140 -0.45 -6.09 5.37
C THR A 140 -0.08 -7.48 5.91
N GLU A 141 -0.73 -7.91 6.99
CA GLU A 141 -0.47 -9.20 7.62
C GLU A 141 -0.98 -10.37 6.78
N LEU A 142 -2.11 -10.19 6.09
CA LEU A 142 -2.63 -11.17 5.14
C LEU A 142 -1.62 -11.41 4.00
N LEU A 143 -1.17 -10.35 3.35
CA LEU A 143 -0.19 -10.44 2.25
C LEU A 143 1.12 -11.04 2.73
N ALA A 144 1.65 -10.58 3.87
CA ALA A 144 2.88 -11.11 4.44
C ALA A 144 2.78 -12.62 4.73
N THR A 145 1.62 -13.09 5.20
CA THR A 145 1.36 -14.52 5.42
C THR A 145 1.34 -15.28 4.10
N LEU A 146 0.62 -14.78 3.10
CA LEU A 146 0.50 -15.41 1.77
C LEU A 146 1.82 -15.46 1.00
N THR A 147 2.72 -14.51 1.23
CA THR A 147 4.04 -14.43 0.58
C THR A 147 5.16 -15.00 1.42
N HIS A 148 4.88 -15.50 2.62
CA HIS A 148 5.86 -15.91 3.62
C HIS A 148 6.90 -14.81 3.94
N SER A 149 6.52 -13.53 3.78
CA SER A 149 7.37 -12.39 4.07
C SER A 149 7.39 -12.12 5.57
N ARG A 150 8.57 -12.26 6.18
CA ARG A 150 8.77 -11.97 7.61
C ARG A 150 9.03 -10.49 7.87
N ASP A 151 9.74 -9.85 6.95
CA ASP A 151 10.21 -8.49 7.08
C ASP A 151 9.48 -7.59 6.10
N TYR A 152 8.67 -6.67 6.65
CA TYR A 152 7.99 -5.64 5.88
C TYR A 152 7.92 -4.33 6.66
N ALA A 153 7.75 -3.24 5.94
CA ALA A 153 7.63 -1.90 6.49
C ALA A 153 6.71 -1.03 5.62
N MET A 154 6.06 -0.06 6.25
CA MET A 154 5.21 0.91 5.57
C MET A 154 6.08 1.99 4.93
N VAL A 155 5.90 2.20 3.63
CA VAL A 155 6.47 3.31 2.88
C VAL A 155 5.35 4.28 2.51
N LEU A 156 5.55 5.56 2.80
CA LEU A 156 4.82 6.67 2.21
C LEU A 156 5.65 7.22 1.06
N TYR A 157 5.04 7.41 -0.10
CA TYR A 157 5.76 7.70 -1.33
C TYR A 157 5.18 8.89 -2.06
N THR A 158 6.01 9.91 -2.26
CA THR A 158 5.77 11.01 -3.20
C THR A 158 6.99 11.20 -4.08
N ASP A 159 6.85 12.03 -5.12
CA ASP A 159 7.96 12.35 -6.01
C ASP A 159 9.14 12.95 -5.24
N LYS A 160 8.86 13.87 -4.30
CA LYS A 160 9.89 14.63 -3.56
C LYS A 160 10.28 14.03 -2.21
N LEU A 161 9.37 13.36 -1.52
CA LEU A 161 9.60 12.84 -0.17
C LEU A 161 9.09 11.41 -0.05
N LYS A 162 9.99 10.50 0.33
CA LYS A 162 9.70 9.07 0.54
C LYS A 162 10.12 8.74 1.96
N VAL A 163 9.23 8.10 2.72
CA VAL A 163 9.47 7.79 4.14
C VAL A 163 9.10 6.36 4.42
N ILE A 164 10.02 5.59 5.01
CA ILE A 164 9.79 4.24 5.51
C ILE A 164 9.77 4.24 7.04
N HIS A 165 8.93 3.40 7.64
CA HIS A 165 8.71 3.42 9.09
C HIS A 165 9.28 2.20 9.79
N VAL A 166 10.07 2.44 10.85
CA VAL A 166 10.53 1.41 11.79
C VAL A 166 9.35 0.85 12.58
N SER A 167 8.46 1.73 13.05
CA SER A 167 7.23 1.40 13.75
C SER A 167 6.03 2.24 13.27
N THR A 168 4.82 1.69 13.38
CA THR A 168 3.58 2.36 12.97
C THR A 168 2.57 2.44 14.13
N HIS A 169 1.52 1.63 14.14
CA HIS A 169 0.36 1.76 15.03
C HIS A 169 0.63 1.22 16.45
N ILE A 170 1.54 1.86 17.18
CA ILE A 170 1.82 1.60 18.61
C ILE A 170 1.95 2.91 19.38
N ALA A 171 1.71 2.87 20.69
CA ALA A 171 1.91 4.04 21.55
C ALA A 171 3.39 4.46 21.56
N LEU A 172 3.67 5.77 21.64
CA LEU A 172 5.05 6.31 21.67
C LEU A 172 5.92 5.67 22.75
N ARG A 173 5.37 5.45 23.95
CA ARG A 173 6.07 4.73 25.03
C ARG A 173 6.47 3.31 24.60
N LYS A 174 5.54 2.56 24.00
CA LYS A 174 5.81 1.20 23.51
C LYS A 174 6.83 1.20 22.39
N PHE A 175 6.84 2.22 21.52
CA PHE A 175 7.89 2.40 20.52
C PHE A 175 9.27 2.49 21.19
N LEU A 176 9.43 3.38 22.19
CA LEU A 176 10.69 3.51 22.93
C LEU A 176 11.09 2.20 23.62
N ASP A 177 10.15 1.52 24.26
CA ASP A 177 10.39 0.26 24.98
C ASP A 177 10.78 -0.91 24.06
N THR A 178 10.44 -0.85 22.77
CA THR A 178 10.61 -1.96 21.81
C THR A 178 11.60 -1.66 20.68
N LEU A 179 12.15 -0.43 20.63
CA LEU A 179 13.13 -0.04 19.63
C LEU A 179 14.40 -0.90 19.76
N SER A 180 14.89 -1.41 18.64
CA SER A 180 16.04 -2.32 18.60
C SER A 180 16.87 -2.15 17.33
N THR A 181 18.17 -2.43 17.44
CA THR A 181 19.13 -2.31 16.34
C THR A 181 18.73 -3.21 15.18
N ALA A 182 18.34 -4.46 15.48
CA ALA A 182 17.91 -5.43 14.48
C ALA A 182 16.73 -4.93 13.64
N ARG A 183 15.72 -4.31 14.25
CA ARG A 183 14.57 -3.78 13.50
C ARG A 183 14.99 -2.61 12.60
N VAL A 184 15.87 -1.73 13.06
CA VAL A 184 16.36 -0.59 12.27
C VAL A 184 17.18 -1.08 11.09
N GLU A 185 18.09 -2.05 11.29
CA GLU A 185 18.84 -2.69 10.20
C GLU A 185 17.93 -3.32 9.15
N THR A 186 16.92 -4.08 9.60
CA THR A 186 15.93 -4.69 8.70
C THR A 186 15.24 -3.62 7.86
N VAL A 187 14.80 -2.52 8.47
CA VAL A 187 14.07 -1.47 7.76
C VAL A 187 14.97 -0.71 6.78
N ILE A 188 16.24 -0.47 7.12
CA ILE A 188 17.23 0.09 6.19
C ILE A 188 17.42 -0.84 4.99
N GLY A 189 17.56 -2.15 5.23
CA GLY A 189 17.70 -3.14 4.15
C GLY A 189 16.47 -3.23 3.24
N ILE A 190 15.27 -3.15 3.82
CA ILE A 190 14.02 -3.05 3.04
C ILE A 190 14.01 -1.79 2.19
N ALA A 191 14.42 -0.64 2.74
CA ALA A 191 14.46 0.64 2.03
C ALA A 191 15.40 0.59 0.81
N ASP A 192 16.62 0.07 0.99
CA ASP A 192 17.61 -0.08 -0.09
C ASP A 192 17.09 -1.02 -1.18
N THR A 193 16.57 -2.18 -0.80
CA THR A 193 15.99 -3.16 -1.74
C THR A 193 14.81 -2.58 -2.51
N PHE A 194 13.91 -1.87 -1.81
CA PHE A 194 12.75 -1.23 -2.39
C PHE A 194 13.15 -0.16 -3.41
N LEU A 195 14.04 0.77 -3.04
CA LEU A 195 14.47 1.84 -3.94
C LEU A 195 15.22 1.30 -5.17
N LYS A 196 16.04 0.26 -4.99
CA LYS A 196 16.68 -0.44 -6.12
C LYS A 196 15.66 -1.05 -7.07
N ARG A 197 14.61 -1.69 -6.54
CA ARG A 197 13.50 -2.21 -7.36
C ARG A 197 12.78 -1.10 -8.14
N VAL A 198 12.62 0.08 -7.54
CA VAL A 198 12.02 1.26 -8.17
C VAL A 198 12.95 1.89 -9.24
N GLY A 199 14.24 1.56 -9.24
CA GLY A 199 15.20 1.98 -10.27
C GLY A 199 16.36 2.85 -9.76
N TYR A 200 16.49 3.06 -8.45
CA TYR A 200 17.64 3.77 -7.89
C TYR A 200 18.86 2.85 -7.84
N VAL A 201 19.90 3.17 -8.63
CA VAL A 201 21.13 2.36 -8.69
C VAL A 201 21.88 2.37 -7.35
N LYS A 202 21.97 3.53 -6.71
CA LYS A 202 22.62 3.74 -5.42
C LYS A 202 21.75 4.63 -4.53
N PRO A 203 20.76 4.05 -3.81
CA PRO A 203 19.81 4.83 -3.03
C PRO A 203 20.47 5.50 -1.82
N ARG A 204 20.27 6.82 -1.66
CA ARG A 204 20.73 7.59 -0.50
C ARG A 204 19.66 7.57 0.58
N ILE A 205 19.93 6.91 1.69
CA ILE A 205 18.94 6.67 2.76
C ILE A 205 19.37 7.41 4.02
N ALA A 206 18.54 8.33 4.50
CA ALA A 206 18.78 8.99 5.79
C ALA A 206 17.98 8.32 6.91
N VAL A 207 18.58 8.13 8.07
CA VAL A 207 17.92 7.57 9.27
C VAL A 207 17.67 8.70 10.25
N ALA A 208 16.42 8.98 10.57
CA ALA A 208 16.08 9.99 11.57
C ALA A 208 16.52 9.55 12.98
N GLY A 209 16.93 10.50 13.82
CA GLY A 209 17.11 10.28 15.26
C GLY A 209 15.79 9.97 15.97
N VAL A 210 15.89 9.55 17.23
CA VAL A 210 14.75 9.42 18.14
C VAL A 210 14.52 10.73 18.88
N ASN A 211 15.61 11.30 19.40
CA ASN A 211 15.63 12.43 20.29
C ASN A 211 15.78 13.76 19.54
N PRO A 212 15.44 14.90 20.18
CA PRO A 212 15.78 16.22 19.64
C PRO A 212 17.25 16.28 19.24
N HIS A 213 17.53 16.88 18.08
CA HIS A 213 18.89 17.02 17.54
C HIS A 213 19.66 15.69 17.42
N ALA A 214 18.94 14.57 17.26
CA ALA A 214 19.52 13.22 17.29
C ALA A 214 20.38 12.97 18.54
N GLY A 215 19.87 13.39 19.70
CA GLY A 215 20.48 13.15 21.00
C GLY A 215 21.51 14.21 21.43
N GLU A 216 21.93 15.12 20.55
CA GLU A 216 22.92 16.18 20.83
C GLU A 216 24.15 15.64 21.56
N ASN A 217 24.83 14.67 20.94
CA ASN A 217 26.00 13.98 21.50
C ASN A 217 25.76 13.34 22.89
N GLY A 218 24.53 12.91 23.16
CA GLY A 218 24.13 12.25 24.40
C GLY A 218 23.45 13.16 25.42
N LEU A 219 23.35 14.46 25.17
CA LEU A 219 22.68 15.40 26.08
C LEU A 219 21.16 15.16 26.17
N PHE A 220 20.53 14.66 25.11
CA PHE A 220 19.08 14.49 25.01
C PHE A 220 18.61 13.03 24.93
N GLY A 221 19.48 12.07 25.22
CA GLY A 221 19.18 10.64 25.15
C GLY A 221 20.34 9.83 24.58
N ASP A 222 20.23 8.50 24.61
CA ASP A 222 21.32 7.59 24.20
C ASP A 222 20.94 6.59 23.10
N GLU A 223 19.68 6.59 22.66
CA GLU A 223 19.14 5.67 21.66
C GLU A 223 19.92 5.77 20.33
N GLU A 224 20.34 6.97 19.94
CA GLU A 224 21.18 7.19 18.75
C GLU A 224 22.50 6.42 18.83
N THR A 225 23.21 6.52 19.95
CA THR A 225 24.51 5.87 20.14
C THR A 225 24.35 4.37 20.36
N ARG A 226 23.37 3.97 21.16
CA ARG A 226 23.20 2.58 21.61
C ARG A 226 22.48 1.70 20.60
N ILE A 227 21.62 2.28 19.76
CA ILE A 227 20.74 1.53 18.85
C ILE A 227 20.95 1.93 17.38
N LEU A 228 20.85 3.22 17.04
CA LEU A 228 20.81 3.65 15.63
C LEU A 228 22.19 3.62 14.96
N THR A 229 23.22 4.11 15.64
CA THR A 229 24.59 4.19 15.11
C THR A 229 25.16 2.81 14.76
N PRO A 230 24.98 1.75 15.60
CA PRO A 230 25.33 0.38 15.21
C PRO A 230 24.61 -0.07 13.95
N ALA A 231 23.30 0.11 13.86
CA ALA A 231 22.51 -0.31 12.69
C ALA A 231 22.96 0.38 11.38
N ILE A 232 23.26 1.68 11.45
CA ILE A 232 23.74 2.48 10.32
C ILE A 232 25.16 2.05 9.91
N THR A 233 26.03 1.79 10.88
CA THR A 233 27.40 1.32 10.64
C THR A 233 27.38 -0.04 9.93
N ASP A 234 26.55 -0.97 10.42
CA ASP A 234 26.42 -2.30 9.81
C ASP A 234 25.80 -2.23 8.41
N ALA A 235 24.84 -1.33 8.18
CA ALA A 235 24.29 -1.11 6.85
C ALA A 235 25.33 -0.57 5.86
N ARG A 236 26.16 0.39 6.30
CA ARG A 236 27.28 0.92 5.50
C ARG A 236 28.32 -0.16 5.19
N ALA A 237 28.65 -1.00 6.16
CA ALA A 237 29.56 -2.13 5.96
C ALA A 237 29.05 -3.13 4.92
N LYS A 238 27.72 -3.26 4.77
CA LYS A 238 27.05 -4.04 3.71
C LYS A 238 26.97 -3.30 2.35
N GLY A 239 27.58 -2.11 2.22
CA GLY A 239 27.67 -1.34 0.99
C GLY A 239 26.47 -0.42 0.69
N MET A 240 25.58 -0.21 1.66
CA MET A 240 24.44 0.70 1.50
C MET A 240 24.86 2.17 1.74
N ASP A 241 24.26 3.11 1.00
CA ASP A 241 24.56 4.55 1.10
C ASP A 241 23.64 5.21 2.14
N VAL A 242 23.96 4.98 3.42
CA VAL A 242 23.10 5.36 4.56
C VAL A 242 23.71 6.51 5.35
N TYR A 243 22.87 7.45 5.80
CA TYR A 243 23.24 8.65 6.54
C TYR A 243 22.50 8.71 7.89
N GLY A 244 23.14 9.29 8.91
CA GLY A 244 22.52 9.54 10.21
C GLY A 244 23.26 8.91 11.40
N PRO A 245 22.63 8.88 12.59
CA PRO A 245 21.28 9.40 12.83
C PRO A 245 21.20 10.92 12.59
N CYS A 246 20.19 11.36 11.84
CA CYS A 246 20.00 12.75 11.44
C CYS A 246 19.00 13.45 12.37
N PRO A 247 19.18 14.75 12.72
CA PRO A 247 18.19 15.50 13.49
C PRO A 247 16.79 15.42 12.86
N PRO A 248 15.75 14.95 13.59
CA PRO A 248 14.43 14.69 13.02
C PRO A 248 13.73 15.90 12.41
N ASP A 249 14.02 17.10 12.90
CA ASP A 249 13.44 18.36 12.44
C ASP A 249 14.04 18.87 11.12
N THR A 250 15.22 18.39 10.72
CA THR A 250 15.89 18.80 9.48
C THR A 250 15.88 17.72 8.40
N VAL A 251 15.93 16.43 8.77
CA VAL A 251 16.12 15.33 7.81
C VAL A 251 15.01 15.21 6.75
N PHE A 252 13.75 15.49 7.11
CA PHE A 252 12.64 15.43 6.15
C PHE A 252 12.68 16.60 5.17
N LEU A 253 13.09 17.79 5.63
CA LEU A 253 13.31 18.95 4.76
C LEU A 253 14.46 18.67 3.79
N GLN A 254 15.58 18.16 4.30
CA GLN A 254 16.74 17.78 3.49
C GLN A 254 16.39 16.74 2.41
N ALA A 255 15.60 15.72 2.77
CA ALA A 255 15.11 14.75 1.80
C ALA A 255 14.17 15.37 0.77
N TYR A 256 13.25 16.24 1.20
CA TYR A 256 12.36 16.98 0.29
C TYR A 256 13.13 17.89 -0.69
N GLU A 257 14.26 18.45 -0.27
CA GLU A 257 15.20 19.24 -1.08
C GLU A 257 16.11 18.37 -1.97
N GLY A 258 16.00 17.04 -1.90
CA GLY A 258 16.70 16.10 -2.78
C GLY A 258 18.07 15.63 -2.28
N GLN A 259 18.43 15.92 -1.03
CA GLN A 259 19.68 15.41 -0.43
C GLN A 259 19.65 13.89 -0.25
N TYR A 260 18.47 13.33 0.03
CA TYR A 260 18.26 11.90 0.25
C TYR A 260 17.08 11.41 -0.60
N ASP A 261 17.13 10.13 -0.97
CA ASP A 261 16.07 9.51 -1.76
C ASP A 261 14.93 8.99 -0.87
N MET A 262 15.24 8.59 0.37
CA MET A 262 14.27 8.15 1.38
C MET A 262 14.75 8.42 2.81
N VAL A 263 13.80 8.71 3.70
CA VAL A 263 14.04 8.80 5.15
C VAL A 263 13.47 7.58 5.87
N VAL A 264 14.25 6.99 6.77
CA VAL A 264 13.80 6.00 7.75
C VAL A 264 13.32 6.73 8.99
N ALA A 265 12.00 6.78 9.18
CA ALA A 265 11.34 7.33 10.35
C ALA A 265 11.21 6.28 11.46
N MET A 266 11.45 6.70 12.71
CA MET A 266 11.46 5.83 13.89
C MET A 266 10.04 5.47 14.36
N TYR A 267 9.12 6.42 14.31
CA TYR A 267 7.72 6.26 14.73
C TYR A 267 6.74 6.90 13.74
N HIS A 268 5.47 6.51 13.84
CA HIS A 268 4.40 6.89 12.91
C HIS A 268 4.36 8.39 12.61
N ASP A 269 4.18 9.22 13.63
CA ASP A 269 3.98 10.66 13.45
C ASP A 269 5.24 11.37 12.95
N GLN A 270 6.43 10.81 13.20
CA GLN A 270 7.69 11.36 12.68
C GLN A 270 7.68 11.42 11.15
N GLY A 271 7.13 10.39 10.50
CA GLY A 271 7.00 10.33 9.04
C GLY A 271 5.68 10.85 8.50
N HIS A 272 4.58 10.70 9.23
CA HIS A 272 3.26 11.10 8.74
C HIS A 272 3.05 12.61 8.76
N ILE A 273 3.55 13.31 9.79
CA ILE A 273 3.43 14.78 9.90
C ILE A 273 4.00 15.49 8.66
N PRO A 274 5.27 15.29 8.25
CA PRO A 274 5.82 16.00 7.11
C PRO A 274 5.10 15.66 5.80
N LEU A 275 4.68 14.41 5.59
CA LEU A 275 3.95 14.02 4.39
C LEU A 275 2.59 14.70 4.29
N LYS A 276 1.79 14.66 5.37
CA LYS A 276 0.46 15.26 5.38
C LYS A 276 0.52 16.79 5.26
N LEU A 277 1.56 17.42 5.81
CA LEU A 277 1.79 18.87 5.66
C LEU A 277 2.02 19.28 4.20
N LEU A 278 2.65 18.43 3.38
CA LEU A 278 2.89 18.67 1.95
C LEU A 278 1.66 18.45 1.05
N GLY A 279 0.48 18.24 1.64
CA GLY A 279 -0.75 18.00 0.88
C GLY A 279 -0.95 16.55 0.46
N PHE A 280 -0.19 15.61 1.03
CA PHE A 280 -0.41 14.17 0.86
C PHE A 280 -1.60 13.71 1.71
N TYR A 281 -2.79 14.25 1.42
CA TYR A 281 -4.02 13.89 2.14
C TYR A 281 -4.56 12.53 1.68
N ASP A 282 -4.24 12.11 0.46
CA ASP A 282 -4.72 10.86 -0.14
C ASP A 282 -3.93 9.60 0.31
N GLY A 283 -2.84 9.79 1.07
CA GLY A 283 -2.29 8.78 1.98
C GLY A 283 -1.88 7.44 1.35
N VAL A 284 -1.52 7.41 0.06
CA VAL A 284 -1.15 6.14 -0.59
C VAL A 284 0.02 5.48 0.13
N ASN A 285 -0.24 4.30 0.68
CA ASN A 285 0.75 3.50 1.39
C ASN A 285 1.25 2.37 0.51
N ILE A 286 2.54 2.06 0.66
CA ILE A 286 3.20 0.92 0.06
C ILE A 286 3.63 -0.02 1.17
N THR A 287 3.40 -1.32 0.98
CA THR A 287 3.97 -2.36 1.85
C THR A 287 5.29 -2.84 1.25
N ALA A 288 6.40 -2.24 1.68
CA ALA A 288 7.73 -2.67 1.24
C ALA A 288 8.18 -3.95 1.97
N GLY A 289 8.96 -4.79 1.31
CA GLY A 289 9.39 -6.11 1.81
C GLY A 289 8.63 -7.30 1.22
N LEU A 290 7.52 -7.05 0.51
CA LEU A 290 6.83 -8.07 -0.27
C LEU A 290 7.60 -8.41 -1.57
N PRO A 291 7.44 -9.62 -2.14
CA PRO A 291 8.11 -10.02 -3.38
C PRO A 291 7.64 -9.24 -4.61
N PHE A 292 6.53 -8.50 -4.52
CA PHE A 292 5.98 -7.61 -5.54
C PHE A 292 5.64 -6.24 -4.95
N ILE A 293 5.33 -5.26 -5.80
CA ILE A 293 4.83 -3.96 -5.36
C ILE A 293 3.37 -4.09 -4.94
N ARG A 294 3.03 -3.57 -3.76
CA ARG A 294 1.64 -3.38 -3.34
C ARG A 294 1.38 -1.96 -2.88
N THR A 295 0.36 -1.33 -3.44
CA THR A 295 -0.14 -0.01 -3.04
C THR A 295 -1.55 -0.11 -2.47
N SER A 296 -1.98 0.90 -1.71
CA SER A 296 -3.32 1.01 -1.17
C SER A 296 -3.72 2.46 -1.01
N ALA A 297 -5.00 2.76 -1.24
CA ALA A 297 -5.62 3.97 -0.74
C ALA A 297 -5.68 3.98 0.79
N ASP A 298 -5.73 5.17 1.41
CA ASP A 298 -5.79 5.37 2.86
C ASP A 298 -7.22 5.39 3.45
N HIS A 299 -8.25 5.31 2.61
CA HIS A 299 -9.64 5.31 3.08
C HIS A 299 -10.12 3.90 3.48
N GLY A 300 -11.00 3.83 4.48
CA GLY A 300 -11.69 2.59 4.87
C GLY A 300 -12.82 2.20 3.90
N THR A 301 -13.65 1.22 4.30
CA THR A 301 -14.76 0.75 3.47
C THR A 301 -15.93 1.73 3.34
N ALA A 302 -15.98 2.76 4.19
CA ALA A 302 -16.95 3.85 4.19
C ALA A 302 -18.40 3.37 3.98
N PHE A 303 -18.83 2.44 4.85
CA PHE A 303 -20.15 1.81 4.78
C PHE A 303 -21.32 2.80 4.85
N ASP A 304 -21.14 3.96 5.48
CA ASP A 304 -22.10 5.05 5.56
C ASP A 304 -22.46 5.67 4.20
N ILE A 305 -21.56 5.58 3.22
CA ILE A 305 -21.76 6.11 1.86
C ILE A 305 -21.62 5.05 0.76
N ALA A 306 -21.44 3.78 1.12
CA ALA A 306 -21.25 2.69 0.17
C ALA A 306 -22.45 2.59 -0.79
N TRP A 307 -22.16 2.48 -2.09
CA TRP A 307 -23.16 2.31 -3.15
C TRP A 307 -24.10 3.51 -3.30
N THR A 308 -23.63 4.70 -2.93
CA THR A 308 -24.38 5.96 -3.12
C THR A 308 -23.86 6.80 -4.27
N GLY A 309 -22.70 6.45 -4.83
CA GLY A 309 -22.04 7.26 -5.86
C GLY A 309 -21.29 8.46 -5.29
N LYS A 310 -21.32 8.70 -3.96
CA LYS A 310 -20.67 9.84 -3.32
C LYS A 310 -19.19 9.62 -3.01
N ALA A 311 -18.73 8.37 -2.99
CA ALA A 311 -17.34 8.07 -2.68
C ALA A 311 -16.40 8.65 -3.75
N LYS A 312 -15.35 9.31 -3.29
CA LYS A 312 -14.27 9.90 -4.08
C LYS A 312 -13.30 8.80 -4.54
N SER A 313 -12.96 8.77 -5.82
CA SER A 313 -12.09 7.76 -6.44
C SER A 313 -10.62 8.18 -6.53
N GLU A 314 -10.31 9.43 -6.19
CA GLU A 314 -9.01 10.06 -6.45
C GLU A 314 -7.87 9.30 -5.78
N SER A 315 -7.99 8.92 -4.50
CA SER A 315 -6.91 8.17 -3.83
C SER A 315 -6.76 6.74 -4.37
N MET A 316 -7.85 6.11 -4.82
CA MET A 316 -7.78 4.82 -5.52
C MET A 316 -7.02 4.98 -6.84
N ALA A 317 -7.35 6.00 -7.62
CA ALA A 317 -6.67 6.30 -8.88
C ALA A 317 -5.17 6.59 -8.65
N VAL A 318 -4.81 7.39 -7.64
CA VAL A 318 -3.41 7.66 -7.27
C VAL A 318 -2.71 6.37 -6.85
N SER A 319 -3.35 5.49 -6.08
CA SER A 319 -2.76 4.22 -5.67
C SER A 319 -2.46 3.29 -6.85
N ILE A 320 -3.35 3.25 -7.85
CA ILE A 320 -3.18 2.46 -9.08
C ILE A 320 -2.07 3.06 -9.94
N LYS A 321 -2.07 4.38 -10.15
CA LYS A 321 -1.03 5.10 -10.90
C LYS A 321 0.35 4.84 -10.28
N LEU A 322 0.44 4.88 -8.95
CA LEU A 322 1.68 4.57 -8.25
C LEU A 322 2.09 3.10 -8.43
N ALA A 323 1.15 2.15 -8.34
CA ALA A 323 1.46 0.74 -8.61
C ALA A 323 1.99 0.54 -10.04
N MET A 324 1.39 1.20 -11.03
CA MET A 324 1.84 1.15 -12.42
C MET A 324 3.22 1.77 -12.63
N GLN A 325 3.51 2.88 -11.94
CA GLN A 325 4.80 3.56 -12.02
C GLN A 325 5.93 2.72 -11.42
N LEU A 326 5.66 1.98 -10.34
CA LEU A 326 6.66 1.21 -9.60
C LEU A 326 6.78 -0.25 -10.04
N ALA A 327 5.77 -0.78 -10.74
CA ALA A 327 5.81 -2.07 -11.43
C ALA A 327 6.91 -2.09 -12.48
#